data_AF-A0A317SE21-F1
#
_entry.id   AF-A0A317SE21-F1
#
_cell.length_a   1.000
_cell.length_b   1.000
_cell.length_c   1.000
_cell.angle_alpha   90.00
_cell.angle_beta   90.00
_cell.angle_gamma   90.00
#
_symmetry.space_group_name_H-M   'P 1'
#
loop_
_entity.id
_entity.type
_entity.pdbx_description
1 polymer ?
#
loop_
_entity_poly.entity_id
_entity_poly.type
_entity_poly.pdbx_seq_one_letter_code
_entity_poly.pdbx_strand_id
1 'polypeptide(L)'
;MLGILHWFFALKCDEVLLCYLHHVHQVWSIISDRKATIAEARDYFTGQSFHLRVPKHSTADMCYITNLMSRGNLLPTVIENSIREQTLQRILQVDLVIPSILTFFEYLKYIEPLFAAMKRLMGRPESSVFCSFQYSFILRDGPSKLQLDKDNFRLVLGDSRL
;
A
#
# COMPACT_ATOMS: atom_id res chain seq x y z
N MET A 1 10.97 10.94 11.55
CA MET A 1 10.40 10.32 10.33
C MET A 1 11.26 10.54 9.08
N LEU A 2 11.91 11.70 8.89
CA LEU A 2 12.73 11.98 7.69
C LEU A 2 13.93 11.02 7.48
N GLY A 3 14.55 10.53 8.57
CA GLY A 3 15.68 9.59 8.49
C GLY A 3 15.35 8.22 7.88
N ILE A 4 14.11 7.75 8.05
CA ILE A 4 13.65 6.47 7.49
C ILE A 4 13.61 6.56 5.97
N LEU A 5 13.09 7.66 5.42
CA LEU A 5 12.95 7.83 3.98
C LEU A 5 14.30 7.80 3.24
N HIS A 6 15.31 8.48 3.78
CA HIS A 6 16.68 8.44 3.25
C HIS A 6 17.24 7.02 3.22
N TRP A 7 17.01 6.26 4.29
CA TRP A 7 17.44 4.87 4.39
C TRP A 7 16.69 3.96 3.39
N PHE A 8 15.41 4.23 3.13
CA PHE A 8 14.63 3.54 2.10
C PHE A 8 15.10 3.81 0.68
N PHE A 9 15.54 5.03 0.36
CA PHE A 9 16.19 5.31 -0.93
C PHE A 9 17.48 4.50 -1.09
N ALA A 10 18.25 4.32 -0.01
CA ALA A 10 19.42 3.44 -0.04
C ALA A 10 19.04 1.96 -0.24
N LEU A 11 17.82 1.55 0.12
CA LEU A 11 17.26 0.23 -0.17
C LEU A 11 16.88 0.03 -1.65
N LYS A 12 16.86 1.06 -2.51
CA LYS A 12 16.45 0.96 -3.93
C LYS A 12 15.15 0.16 -4.11
N CYS A 13 14.12 0.51 -3.35
CA CYS A 13 12.80 -0.12 -3.39
C CYS A 13 11.72 0.88 -3.83
N ASP A 14 12.09 1.79 -4.72
CA ASP A 14 11.29 2.94 -5.14
C ASP A 14 9.93 2.51 -5.69
N GLU A 15 9.85 1.38 -6.39
CA GLU A 15 8.61 0.85 -6.94
C GLU A 15 7.56 0.53 -5.88
N VAL A 16 7.98 -0.08 -4.76
CA VAL A 16 7.06 -0.44 -3.67
C VAL A 16 6.60 0.81 -2.91
N LEU A 17 7.50 1.78 -2.73
CA LEU A 17 7.15 3.06 -2.12
C LEU A 17 6.15 3.83 -2.98
N LEU A 18 6.43 3.93 -4.28
CA LEU A 18 5.55 4.58 -5.25
C LEU A 18 4.21 3.88 -5.36
N CYS A 19 4.18 2.55 -5.36
CA CYS A 19 2.95 1.77 -5.38
C CYS A 19 2.07 2.08 -4.16
N TYR A 20 2.67 2.13 -2.95
CA TYR A 20 1.92 2.48 -1.74
C TYR A 20 1.38 3.92 -1.79
N LEU A 21 2.22 4.89 -2.16
CA LEU A 21 1.79 6.29 -2.26
C LEU A 21 0.71 6.50 -3.34
N HIS A 22 0.81 5.76 -4.45
CA HIS A 22 -0.21 5.73 -5.48
C HIS A 22 -1.52 5.16 -4.94
N HIS A 23 -1.46 4.08 -4.15
CA HIS A 23 -2.63 3.52 -3.48
C HIS A 23 -3.27 4.52 -2.50
N VAL A 24 -2.46 5.24 -1.70
CA VAL A 24 -2.93 6.35 -0.87
C VAL A 24 -3.70 7.35 -1.73
N HIS A 25 -3.06 7.87 -2.79
CA HIS A 25 -3.69 8.86 -3.66
C HIS A 25 -4.99 8.37 -4.30
N GLN A 26 -5.03 7.12 -4.79
CA GLN A 26 -6.21 6.53 -5.42
C GLN A 26 -7.38 6.40 -4.46
N VAL A 27 -7.17 5.83 -3.27
CA VAL A 27 -8.25 5.64 -2.28
C VAL A 27 -8.81 7.00 -1.85
N TRP A 28 -7.95 7.97 -1.59
CA TRP A 28 -8.40 9.31 -1.22
C TRP A 28 -9.08 10.06 -2.38
N SER A 29 -8.66 9.82 -3.63
CA SER A 29 -9.36 10.37 -4.81
C SER A 29 -10.78 9.81 -4.95
N ILE A 30 -10.97 8.53 -4.63
CA ILE A 30 -12.27 7.86 -4.62
C ILE A 30 -13.13 8.44 -3.50
N ILE A 31 -12.63 8.48 -2.26
CA ILE A 31 -13.37 9.01 -1.10
C ILE A 31 -13.81 10.46 -1.36
N SER A 32 -12.90 11.28 -1.89
CA SER A 32 -13.16 12.70 -2.13
C SER A 32 -13.95 12.98 -3.40
N ASP A 33 -14.32 11.98 -4.21
CA ASP A 33 -15.04 12.19 -5.48
C ASP A 33 -14.34 13.20 -6.42
N ARG A 34 -13.01 13.30 -6.32
CA ARG A 34 -12.18 14.36 -6.95
C ARG A 34 -12.61 15.80 -6.63
N LYS A 35 -13.40 16.02 -5.58
CA LYS A 35 -13.81 17.35 -5.10
C LYS A 35 -12.76 17.88 -4.11
N ALA A 36 -12.22 19.06 -4.43
CA ALA A 36 -11.23 19.74 -3.58
C ALA A 36 -11.74 19.97 -2.16
N THR A 37 -13.04 20.27 -2.01
CA THR A 37 -13.68 20.51 -0.71
C THR A 37 -13.53 19.34 0.27
N ILE A 38 -13.66 18.09 -0.20
CA ILE A 38 -13.52 16.91 0.65
C ILE A 38 -12.04 16.60 0.91
N ALA A 39 -11.17 16.83 -0.07
CA ALA A 39 -9.74 16.65 0.07
C ALA A 39 -9.13 17.63 1.11
N GLU A 40 -9.56 18.88 1.08
CA GLU A 40 -9.13 19.94 2.01
C GLU A 40 -9.76 19.82 3.40
N ALA A 41 -10.95 19.21 3.49
CA ALA A 41 -11.64 18.93 4.75
C ALA A 41 -10.94 17.88 5.63
N ARG A 42 -9.89 17.25 5.12
CA ARG A 42 -9.16 16.21 5.84
C ARG A 42 -8.25 16.83 6.91
N ASP A 43 -8.74 16.84 8.14
CA ASP A 43 -7.92 17.14 9.30
C ASP A 43 -7.10 15.91 9.78
N TYR A 44 -6.20 16.16 10.72
CA TYR A 44 -5.38 15.12 11.35
C TYR A 44 -6.24 14.05 12.04
N PHE A 45 -7.30 14.45 12.74
CA PHE A 45 -8.18 13.55 13.49
C PHE A 45 -8.91 12.57 12.57
N THR A 46 -9.38 13.07 11.43
CA THR A 46 -9.99 12.32 10.34
C THR A 46 -8.98 11.30 9.80
N GLY A 47 -7.76 11.73 9.48
CA GLY A 47 -6.69 10.84 9.04
C GLY A 47 -6.35 9.73 10.05
N GLN A 48 -6.32 10.05 11.35
CA GLN A 48 -6.06 9.10 12.43
C GLN A 48 -7.22 8.11 12.61
N SER A 49 -8.46 8.56 12.45
CA SER A 49 -9.66 7.73 12.62
C SER A 49 -9.76 6.62 11.57
N PHE A 50 -9.19 6.85 10.38
CA PHE A 50 -9.12 5.85 9.30
C PHE A 50 -7.93 4.88 9.41
N HIS A 51 -6.98 5.14 10.33
CA HIS A 51 -5.78 4.34 10.46
C HIS A 51 -6.11 2.86 10.72
N LEU A 52 -5.61 1.97 9.86
CA LEU A 52 -5.78 0.51 9.94
C LEU A 52 -7.24 0.01 9.91
N ARG A 53 -8.17 0.75 9.28
CA ARG A 53 -9.58 0.37 9.19
C ARG A 53 -9.94 -0.24 7.84
N VAL A 54 -10.77 -1.29 7.86
CA VAL A 54 -11.30 -1.98 6.67
C VAL A 54 -12.83 -2.02 6.75
N PRO A 55 -13.52 -0.87 6.59
CA PRO A 55 -14.94 -0.77 6.89
C PRO A 55 -15.84 -1.65 6.01
N LYS A 56 -15.39 -2.05 4.81
CA LYS A 56 -16.14 -2.97 3.96
C LYS A 56 -16.23 -4.39 4.52
N HIS A 57 -15.16 -4.85 5.18
CA HIS A 57 -15.03 -6.24 5.65
C HIS A 57 -15.14 -6.40 7.16
N SER A 58 -15.06 -5.30 7.91
CA SER A 58 -15.17 -5.27 9.38
C SER A 58 -16.40 -4.50 9.82
N THR A 59 -17.38 -5.20 10.38
CA THR A 59 -18.61 -4.58 10.92
C THR A 59 -18.30 -3.60 12.07
N ALA A 60 -17.26 -3.89 12.85
CA ALA A 60 -16.79 -2.99 13.90
C ALA A 60 -16.24 -1.68 13.31
N ASP A 61 -15.43 -1.76 12.26
CA ASP A 61 -14.87 -0.59 11.58
C ASP A 61 -15.98 0.22 10.87
N MET A 62 -16.92 -0.48 10.22
CA MET A 62 -18.10 0.13 9.60
C MET A 62 -18.92 0.93 10.62
N CYS A 63 -19.22 0.33 11.77
CA CYS A 63 -20.00 0.97 12.83
C CYS A 63 -19.24 2.18 13.40
N TYR A 64 -17.94 2.02 13.64
CA TYR A 64 -17.08 3.08 14.14
C TYR A 64 -17.06 4.30 13.21
N ILE A 65 -16.79 4.09 11.91
CA ILE A 65 -16.75 5.16 10.91
C ILE A 65 -18.12 5.82 10.73
N THR A 66 -19.18 5.03 10.63
CA THR A 66 -20.56 5.54 10.52
C THR A 66 -20.91 6.42 11.71
N ASN A 67 -20.58 5.99 12.92
CA ASN A 67 -20.83 6.75 14.14
C ASN A 67 -20.05 8.07 14.14
N LEU A 68 -18.76 8.07 13.81
CA LEU A 68 -17.98 9.31 13.75
C LEU A 68 -18.48 10.27 12.66
N MET A 69 -18.91 9.76 11.51
CA MET A 69 -19.50 10.58 10.46
C MET A 69 -20.82 11.22 10.94
N SER A 70 -21.68 10.44 11.61
CA SER A 70 -22.98 10.93 12.13
C SER A 70 -22.84 12.01 13.20
N ARG A 71 -21.78 11.94 14.02
CA ARG A 71 -21.49 12.92 15.07
C ARG A 71 -20.82 14.20 14.57
N GLY A 72 -20.47 14.27 13.27
CA GLY A 72 -19.75 15.40 12.70
C GLY A 72 -18.24 15.38 12.96
N ASN A 73 -17.70 14.30 13.54
CA ASN A 73 -16.29 14.20 13.91
C ASN A 73 -15.37 13.92 12.71
N LEU A 74 -15.88 13.26 11.66
CA LEU A 74 -15.15 13.10 10.40
C LEU A 74 -15.51 14.22 9.43
N LEU A 75 -14.49 14.78 8.78
CA LEU A 75 -14.64 15.83 7.75
C LEU A 75 -15.53 16.98 8.27
N PRO A 76 -15.19 17.61 9.40
CA PRO A 76 -16.09 18.56 10.08
C PRO A 76 -16.42 19.80 9.25
N THR A 77 -15.58 20.15 8.28
CA THR A 77 -15.82 21.28 7.36
C THR A 77 -16.80 20.94 6.22
N VAL A 78 -17.13 19.67 6.01
CA VAL A 78 -18.19 19.24 5.08
C VAL A 78 -19.52 19.29 5.80
N ILE A 79 -20.27 20.39 5.63
CA ILE A 79 -21.53 20.67 6.33
C ILE A 79 -22.73 20.01 5.63
N GLU A 80 -22.70 19.90 4.30
CA GLU A 80 -23.84 19.41 3.53
C GLU A 80 -24.07 17.91 3.74
N ASN A 81 -25.21 17.55 4.35
CA ASN A 81 -25.53 16.17 4.71
C ASN A 81 -25.55 15.20 3.51
N SER A 82 -26.02 15.66 2.35
CA SER A 82 -26.04 14.85 1.11
C SER A 82 -24.61 14.42 0.71
N ILE A 83 -23.65 15.34 0.81
CA ILE A 83 -22.24 15.11 0.51
C ILE A 83 -21.62 14.20 1.57
N ARG A 84 -21.94 14.40 2.85
CA ARG A 84 -21.47 13.54 3.94
C ARG A 84 -21.93 12.10 3.75
N GLU A 85 -23.20 11.90 3.40
CA GLU A 85 -23.76 10.56 3.18
C GLU A 85 -23.13 9.88 1.96
N GLN A 86 -22.99 10.58 0.83
CA GLN A 86 -22.28 10.05 -0.34
C GLN A 86 -20.82 9.71 -0.01
N THR A 87 -20.14 10.56 0.76
CA THR A 87 -18.74 10.32 1.17
C THR A 87 -18.64 9.11 2.07
N LEU A 88 -19.57 8.94 3.02
CA LEU A 88 -19.66 7.76 3.86
C LEU A 88 -19.83 6.50 3.01
N GLN A 89 -20.75 6.50 2.04
CA GLN A 89 -20.93 5.35 1.16
C GLN A 89 -19.63 4.98 0.42
N ARG A 90 -18.90 5.96 -0.11
CA ARG A 90 -17.60 5.71 -0.76
C ARG A 90 -16.57 5.11 0.20
N ILE A 91 -16.48 5.63 1.43
CA ILE A 91 -15.58 5.12 2.47
C ILE A 91 -15.91 3.65 2.80
N LEU A 92 -17.19 3.32 2.95
CA LEU A 92 -17.64 1.98 3.31
C LEU A 92 -17.43 0.96 2.17
N GLN A 93 -17.24 1.42 0.93
CA GLN A 93 -16.95 0.56 -0.23
C GLN A 93 -15.46 0.33 -0.47
N VAL A 94 -14.56 0.95 0.30
CA VAL A 94 -13.11 0.73 0.17
C VAL A 94 -12.80 -0.73 0.57
N ASP A 95 -12.30 -1.49 -0.40
CA ASP A 95 -12.12 -2.95 -0.30
C ASP A 95 -10.90 -3.37 0.53
N LEU A 96 -10.01 -2.43 0.83
CA LEU A 96 -8.76 -2.65 1.53
C LEU A 96 -8.68 -1.75 2.77
N VAL A 97 -7.60 -1.88 3.52
CA VAL A 97 -7.25 -0.94 4.58
C VAL A 97 -7.22 0.46 3.99
N ILE A 98 -7.93 1.40 4.62
CA ILE A 98 -7.87 2.82 4.21
C ILE A 98 -6.45 3.31 4.47
N PRO A 99 -5.67 3.60 3.41
CA PRO A 99 -4.27 3.92 3.55
C PRO A 99 -4.09 5.37 3.99
N SER A 100 -3.05 5.65 4.75
CA SER A 100 -2.66 6.98 5.22
C SER A 100 -1.14 7.13 5.14
N ILE A 101 -0.65 8.37 5.27
CA ILE A 101 0.79 8.60 5.39
C ILE A 101 1.36 7.98 6.67
N LEU A 102 0.54 7.87 7.73
CA LEU A 102 0.94 7.19 8.96
C LEU A 102 1.11 5.68 8.73
N THR A 103 0.12 5.02 8.10
CA THR A 103 0.24 3.60 7.76
C THR A 103 1.35 3.35 6.73
N PHE A 104 1.67 4.33 5.87
CA PHE A 104 2.86 4.26 5.02
C PHE A 104 4.14 4.12 5.85
N PHE A 105 4.35 4.98 6.85
CA PHE A 105 5.53 4.89 7.71
C PHE A 105 5.56 3.60 8.55
N GLU A 106 4.42 3.06 8.96
CA GLU A 106 4.38 1.74 9.60
C GLU A 106 4.70 0.61 8.62
N TYR A 107 4.16 0.69 7.40
CA TYR A 107 4.46 -0.25 6.33
C TYR A 107 5.96 -0.28 6.01
N LEU A 108 6.62 0.88 6.02
CA LEU A 108 8.07 1.00 5.88
C LEU A 108 8.82 0.11 6.89
N LYS A 109 8.49 0.19 8.18
CA LYS A 109 9.17 -0.63 9.20
C LYS A 109 9.07 -2.13 8.94
N TYR A 110 7.99 -2.58 8.29
CA TYR A 110 7.80 -3.99 7.94
C TYR A 110 8.59 -4.41 6.70
N ILE A 111 8.66 -3.55 5.67
CA ILE A 111 9.38 -3.88 4.43
C ILE A 111 10.91 -3.73 4.57
N GLU A 112 11.37 -2.87 5.47
CA GLU A 112 12.78 -2.66 5.85
C GLU A 112 13.59 -3.98 5.93
N PRO A 113 13.26 -4.91 6.84
CA PRO A 113 14.01 -6.15 6.99
C PRO A 113 13.87 -7.08 5.77
N LEU A 114 12.72 -7.07 5.08
CA LEU A 114 12.48 -7.90 3.91
C LEU A 114 13.40 -7.51 2.75
N PHE A 115 13.46 -6.21 2.42
CA PHE A 115 14.34 -5.71 1.37
C PHE A 115 15.82 -5.88 1.73
N ALA A 116 16.19 -5.70 3.00
CA ALA A 116 17.54 -5.99 3.46
C ALA A 116 17.90 -7.47 3.27
N ALA A 117 17.00 -8.40 3.60
CA ALA A 117 17.19 -9.83 3.39
C ALA A 117 17.29 -10.19 1.90
N MET A 118 16.40 -9.64 1.06
CA MET A 118 16.43 -9.84 -0.39
C MET A 118 17.74 -9.35 -1.01
N LYS A 119 18.25 -8.18 -0.59
CA LYS A 119 19.57 -7.72 -1.02
C LYS A 119 20.66 -8.71 -0.65
N ARG A 120 20.68 -9.20 0.59
CA ARG A 120 21.68 -10.20 1.01
C ARG A 120 21.61 -11.48 0.17
N LEU A 121 20.40 -11.90 -0.21
CA LEU A 121 20.20 -13.08 -1.06
C LEU A 121 20.68 -12.87 -2.50
N MET A 122 20.44 -11.69 -3.07
CA MET A 122 20.77 -11.37 -4.48
C MET A 122 22.16 -10.75 -4.68
N GLY A 123 22.86 -10.39 -3.60
CA GLY A 123 24.12 -9.64 -3.66
C GLY A 123 23.89 -8.12 -3.77
N ARG A 124 24.79 -7.38 -4.43
CA ARG A 124 24.60 -5.94 -4.67
C ARG A 124 23.81 -5.73 -5.97
N PRO A 125 22.50 -5.40 -5.91
CA PRO A 125 21.75 -5.11 -7.13
C PRO A 125 22.23 -3.81 -7.78
N GLU A 126 22.54 -3.87 -9.08
CA GLU A 126 22.88 -2.69 -9.89
C GLU A 126 21.66 -1.77 -10.07
N SER A 127 20.45 -2.34 -10.17
CA SER A 127 19.16 -1.65 -10.25
C SER A 127 18.36 -1.78 -8.94
N SER A 128 17.03 -1.63 -8.98
CA SER A 128 16.18 -1.84 -7.81
C SER A 128 16.16 -3.31 -7.38
N VAL A 129 15.81 -3.55 -6.11
CA VAL A 129 15.63 -4.91 -5.58
C VAL A 129 14.54 -5.63 -6.36
N PHE A 130 13.46 -4.94 -6.73
CA PHE A 130 12.37 -5.52 -7.52
C PHE A 130 12.84 -5.92 -8.92
N CYS A 131 13.51 -5.03 -9.65
CA CYS A 131 14.04 -5.34 -10.99
C CYS A 131 15.07 -6.46 -10.96
N SER A 132 15.95 -6.47 -9.95
CA SER A 132 16.97 -7.52 -9.79
C SER A 132 16.34 -8.87 -9.43
N PHE A 133 15.29 -8.86 -8.61
CA PHE A 133 14.51 -10.05 -8.30
C PHE A 133 13.76 -10.54 -9.53
N GLN A 134 13.07 -9.65 -10.23
CA GLN A 134 12.38 -9.95 -11.48
C GLN A 134 13.34 -10.56 -12.51
N TYR A 135 14.55 -10.00 -12.65
CA TYR A 135 15.56 -10.52 -13.55
C TYR A 135 16.13 -11.89 -13.12
N SER A 136 16.21 -12.15 -11.82
CA SER A 136 16.75 -13.40 -11.27
C SER A 136 15.73 -14.56 -11.31
N PHE A 137 14.43 -14.24 -11.31
CA PHE A 137 13.36 -15.24 -11.13
C PHE A 137 12.29 -15.26 -12.23
N ILE A 138 12.15 -14.20 -13.04
CA ILE A 138 11.39 -14.25 -14.30
C ILE A 138 12.36 -14.67 -15.39
N LEU A 139 12.20 -15.93 -15.79
CA LEU A 139 12.92 -16.61 -16.88
C LEU A 139 13.21 -15.68 -18.08
N ARG A 140 14.49 -15.53 -18.42
CA ARG A 140 14.89 -15.39 -19.83
C ARG A 140 14.62 -16.73 -20.50
N ASP A 141 14.20 -16.72 -21.77
CA ASP A 141 14.12 -17.90 -22.62
C ASP A 141 15.35 -18.81 -22.42
N GLY A 142 15.14 -19.96 -21.79
CA GLY A 142 16.20 -20.88 -21.39
C GLY A 142 15.79 -21.85 -20.27
N PRO A 143 16.53 -22.95 -20.05
CA PRO A 143 16.20 -23.93 -19.02
C PRO A 143 16.54 -23.39 -17.61
N SER A 144 15.53 -23.27 -16.75
CA SER A 144 15.67 -22.91 -15.34
C SER A 144 15.97 -24.10 -14.45
N LYS A 145 16.83 -23.92 -13.44
CA LYS A 145 17.11 -24.94 -12.42
C LYS A 145 16.12 -24.79 -11.26
N LEU A 146 15.16 -25.70 -11.19
CA LEU A 146 14.17 -25.81 -10.13
C LEU A 146 14.74 -26.68 -9.00
N GLN A 147 14.96 -26.07 -7.83
CA GLN A 147 15.45 -26.79 -6.66
C GLN A 147 14.36 -27.74 -6.12
N LEU A 148 14.66 -29.04 -6.04
CA LEU A 148 13.73 -30.05 -5.51
C LEU A 148 14.01 -30.36 -4.04
N ASP A 149 15.29 -30.34 -3.64
CA ASP A 149 15.74 -30.49 -2.27
C ASP A 149 17.06 -29.74 -2.03
N LYS A 150 17.73 -29.97 -0.90
CA LYS A 150 18.97 -29.27 -0.55
C LYS A 150 20.10 -29.48 -1.56
N ASP A 151 20.13 -30.62 -2.23
CA ASP A 151 21.26 -31.04 -3.07
C ASP A 151 20.85 -31.27 -4.55
N ASN A 152 19.55 -31.36 -4.86
CA ASN A 152 19.05 -31.68 -6.19
C ASN A 152 18.32 -30.53 -6.88
N PHE A 153 18.67 -30.31 -8.15
CA PHE A 153 18.06 -29.31 -9.03
C PHE A 153 17.62 -29.97 -10.34
N ARG A 154 16.40 -29.68 -10.80
CA ARG A 154 15.85 -30.13 -12.09
C ARG A 154 15.85 -28.99 -13.10
N LEU A 155 16.29 -29.25 -14.33
CA LEU A 155 16.16 -28.30 -15.44
C LEU A 155 14.72 -28.34 -15.99
N VAL A 156 14.06 -27.18 -16.04
CA VAL A 156 12.71 -26.99 -16.60
C VAL A 156 12.81 -25.92 -17.68
N LEU A 157 12.33 -26.21 -18.89
CA LEU A 157 12.25 -25.24 -19.97
C LEU A 157 11.18 -24.20 -19.61
N GLY A 158 11.56 -22.91 -19.56
CA GLY A 158 10.60 -21.84 -19.38
C GLY A 158 9.71 -21.70 -20.61
N ASP A 159 8.40 -21.75 -20.41
CA ASP A 159 7.42 -21.56 -21.49
C ASP A 159 7.22 -20.05 -21.69
N SER A 160 7.62 -19.54 -22.86
CA SER A 160 7.70 -18.12 -23.24
C SER A 160 6.34 -17.47 -23.52
N ARG A 161 5.27 -17.88 -22.82
CA ARG A 161 3.91 -17.41 -23.10
C ARG A 161 3.26 -16.78 -21.88
N LEU A 162 3.52 -15.49 -21.70
CA LEU A 162 2.61 -14.52 -21.10
C LEU A 162 2.55 -13.29 -21.99
#